data_AF-A0A0P9NSN4-F1
#
_entry.id   AF-A0A0P9NSN4-F1
#
_cell.length_a   1.000
_cell.length_b   1.000
_cell.length_c   1.000
_cell.angle_alpha   90.00
_cell.angle_beta   90.00
_cell.angle_gamma   90.00
#
_symmetry.space_group_name_H-M   'P 1'
#
loop_
_entity.id
_entity.type
_entity.pdbx_description
1 polymer ?
#
loop_
_entity_poly.entity_id
_entity_poly.type
_entity_poly.pdbx_seq_one_letter_code
_entity_poly.pdbx_strand_id
1 'polypeptide(L)'
;MPLFVWSIVYLAWFQYTGTPFDDWVLRILRGPVVAHFWYLYTLIGAYLFLPVLIGFFKIENTSSTVLAMAGWFIGSSIVPLFYVLNQKGYLGVDWGFLPLYAGYIVAGGLIYHRVRSSDALVSLAAVTWAVCVSATALLTWQYSISVGHADETFYVYSSPFVVLAALSSFILLRALFNRVFLKSGRIRSFLIWAGKLNFGVYLVHVLVMFWFDINGISYNFTTPWLAIPLTSIAILTASGAMVYLLQKIPFVRQVVPA
;
A
#
# COMPACT_ATOMS: atom_id res chain seq x y z
N MET A 1 -18.28 -2.72 -8.53
CA MET A 1 -18.92 -1.50 -9.08
C MET A 1 -18.00 -0.29 -9.07
N PRO A 2 -17.36 0.12 -7.94
CA PRO A 2 -16.49 1.30 -7.91
C PRO A 2 -15.32 1.21 -8.91
N LEU A 3 -14.63 0.06 -8.96
CA LEU A 3 -13.51 -0.15 -9.88
C LEU A 3 -13.90 0.15 -11.34
N PHE A 4 -14.98 -0.46 -11.82
CA PHE A 4 -15.43 -0.31 -13.22
C PHE A 4 -15.79 1.13 -13.57
N VAL A 5 -16.57 1.80 -12.71
CA VAL A 5 -17.00 3.18 -12.96
C VAL A 5 -15.81 4.14 -12.92
N TRP A 6 -14.92 4.01 -11.94
CA TRP A 6 -13.74 4.87 -11.88
C TRP A 6 -12.77 4.59 -13.02
N SER A 7 -12.61 3.34 -13.45
CA SER A 7 -11.82 3.04 -14.65
C SER A 7 -12.37 3.74 -15.90
N ILE A 8 -13.69 3.81 -16.06
CA ILE A 8 -14.31 4.59 -17.14
C ILE A 8 -13.99 6.08 -17.01
N VAL A 9 -14.07 6.65 -15.79
CA VAL A 9 -13.73 8.07 -15.55
C VAL A 9 -12.28 8.36 -15.93
N TYR A 10 -11.34 7.47 -15.58
CA TYR A 10 -9.93 7.64 -15.97
C TYR A 10 -9.71 7.48 -17.49
N LEU A 11 -10.40 6.55 -18.16
CA LEU A 11 -10.33 6.42 -19.62
C LEU A 11 -10.88 7.66 -20.33
N ALA A 12 -11.98 8.23 -19.82
CA ALA A 12 -12.53 9.48 -20.32
C ALA A 12 -11.57 10.66 -20.12
N TRP A 13 -10.91 10.73 -18.96
CA TRP A 13 -9.85 11.72 -18.71
C TRP A 13 -8.71 11.59 -19.71
N PHE A 14 -8.22 10.37 -19.95
CA PHE A 14 -7.15 10.12 -20.92
C PHE A 14 -7.53 10.53 -22.33
N GLN A 15 -8.75 10.19 -22.76
CA GLN A 15 -9.28 10.63 -24.05
C GLN A 15 -9.34 12.16 -24.15
N TYR A 16 -9.77 12.86 -23.09
CA TYR A 16 -9.77 14.33 -23.03
C TYR A 16 -8.35 14.92 -23.14
N THR A 17 -7.36 14.28 -22.50
CA THR A 17 -5.95 14.70 -22.57
C THR A 17 -5.22 14.25 -23.84
N GLY A 18 -5.92 13.62 -24.79
CA GLY A 18 -5.39 13.28 -26.12
C GLY A 18 -4.90 11.84 -26.28
N THR A 19 -5.18 10.93 -25.34
CA THR A 19 -4.89 9.50 -25.47
C THR A 19 -6.17 8.67 -25.61
N PRO A 20 -6.66 8.48 -26.86
CA PRO A 20 -7.87 7.70 -27.10
C PRO A 20 -7.62 6.20 -26.92
N PHE A 21 -8.67 5.49 -26.50
CA PHE A 21 -8.69 4.03 -26.40
C PHE A 21 -10.00 3.52 -26.97
N ASP A 22 -9.97 2.42 -27.73
CA ASP A 22 -11.18 1.88 -28.35
C ASP A 22 -11.81 0.74 -27.49
N ASP A 23 -10.97 -0.12 -26.90
CA ASP A 23 -11.43 -1.32 -26.15
C ASP A 23 -11.50 -1.11 -24.63
N TRP A 24 -12.41 -0.25 -24.16
CA TRP A 24 -12.46 0.12 -22.74
C TRP A 24 -12.73 -1.06 -21.81
N VAL A 25 -13.72 -1.89 -22.15
CA VAL A 25 -14.11 -3.04 -21.32
C VAL A 25 -12.97 -4.05 -21.20
N LEU A 26 -12.33 -4.38 -22.32
CA LEU A 26 -11.25 -5.36 -22.34
C LEU A 26 -10.02 -4.86 -21.59
N ARG A 27 -9.71 -3.56 -21.66
CA ARG A 27 -8.63 -2.94 -20.88
C ARG A 27 -8.87 -3.05 -19.38
N ILE A 28 -10.10 -2.76 -18.93
CA ILE A 28 -10.47 -2.86 -17.51
C ILE A 28 -10.35 -4.31 -17.03
N LEU A 29 -10.72 -5.29 -17.85
CA LEU A 29 -10.63 -6.71 -17.47
C LEU A 29 -9.19 -7.24 -17.47
N ARG A 30 -8.34 -6.77 -18.37
CA ARG A 30 -6.94 -7.22 -18.49
C ARG A 30 -6.05 -6.69 -17.37
N GLY A 31 -6.36 -5.53 -16.80
CA GLY A 31 -5.54 -4.97 -15.74
C GLY A 31 -5.93 -3.55 -15.33
N PRO A 32 -5.17 -2.97 -14.40
CA PRO A 32 -5.44 -1.63 -13.90
C PRO A 32 -5.24 -0.58 -15.00
N VAL A 33 -6.29 0.20 -15.28
CA VAL A 33 -6.26 1.33 -16.22
C VAL A 33 -5.25 2.41 -15.80
N VAL A 34 -5.07 2.56 -14.49
CA VAL A 34 -4.10 3.49 -13.88
C VAL A 34 -3.29 2.74 -12.85
N ALA A 35 -1.99 3.03 -12.77
CA ALA A 35 -1.03 2.26 -11.97
C ALA A 35 -1.56 1.99 -10.55
N HIS A 36 -1.97 3.01 -9.81
CA HIS A 36 -2.42 2.89 -8.42
C HIS A 36 -3.63 1.96 -8.21
N PHE A 37 -4.42 1.62 -9.23
CA PHE A 37 -5.53 0.66 -9.14
C PHE A 37 -5.08 -0.79 -8.99
N TRP A 38 -3.80 -1.09 -9.20
CA TRP A 38 -3.23 -2.44 -9.04
C TRP A 38 -3.70 -3.09 -7.72
N TYR A 39 -3.76 -2.32 -6.64
CA TYR A 39 -4.17 -2.79 -5.32
C TYR A 39 -5.61 -3.33 -5.29
N LEU A 40 -6.56 -2.74 -6.04
CA LEU A 40 -7.93 -3.24 -6.11
C LEU A 40 -8.02 -4.62 -6.77
N TYR A 41 -7.23 -4.86 -7.81
CA TYR A 41 -7.14 -6.16 -8.47
C TYR A 41 -6.51 -7.20 -7.53
N THR A 42 -5.43 -6.81 -6.83
CA THR A 42 -4.82 -7.66 -5.80
C THR A 42 -5.79 -7.98 -4.68
N LEU A 43 -6.62 -7.02 -4.25
CA LEU A 43 -7.61 -7.21 -3.20
C LEU A 43 -8.71 -8.21 -3.60
N ILE A 44 -9.18 -8.15 -4.85
CA ILE A 44 -10.12 -9.16 -5.38
C ILE A 44 -9.50 -10.56 -5.30
N GLY A 45 -8.24 -10.71 -5.73
CA GLY A 45 -7.52 -11.97 -5.61
C GLY A 45 -7.38 -12.42 -4.15
N ALA A 46 -6.99 -11.52 -3.26
CA ALA A 46 -6.84 -11.80 -1.83
C ALA A 46 -8.15 -12.32 -1.20
N TYR A 47 -9.30 -11.73 -1.53
CA TYR A 47 -10.60 -12.20 -1.03
C TYR A 47 -11.02 -13.53 -1.63
N LEU A 48 -10.79 -13.75 -2.92
CA LEU A 48 -11.10 -15.01 -3.59
C LEU A 48 -10.33 -16.18 -2.96
N PHE A 49 -9.05 -15.96 -2.65
CA PHE A 49 -8.18 -16.96 -2.04
C PHE A 49 -8.17 -16.93 -0.50
N LEU A 50 -8.96 -16.06 0.13
CA LEU A 50 -9.03 -15.97 1.58
C LEU A 50 -9.36 -17.30 2.27
N PRO A 51 -10.27 -18.17 1.75
CA PRO A 51 -10.52 -19.48 2.34
C PRO A 51 -9.25 -20.37 2.41
N VAL A 52 -8.37 -20.28 1.41
CA VAL A 52 -7.09 -21.01 1.38
C VAL A 52 -6.14 -20.43 2.44
N LEU A 53 -6.06 -19.10 2.54
CA LEU A 53 -5.24 -18.42 3.54
C LEU A 53 -5.68 -18.72 4.99
N ILE A 54 -6.99 -18.86 5.22
CA ILE A 54 -7.54 -19.28 6.52
C ILE A 54 -7.05 -20.69 6.89
N GLY A 55 -6.90 -21.60 5.91
CA GLY A 55 -6.31 -22.92 6.14
C GLY A 55 -4.89 -22.85 6.71
N PHE A 56 -4.04 -22.00 6.12
CA PHE A 56 -2.68 -21.76 6.65
C PHE A 56 -2.70 -21.12 8.04
N PHE A 57 -3.63 -20.19 8.29
CA PHE A 57 -3.77 -19.55 9.60
C PHE A 57 -4.19 -20.52 10.71
N LYS A 58 -4.89 -21.61 10.37
CA LYS A 58 -5.32 -22.65 11.32
C LYS A 58 -4.23 -23.64 11.72
N ILE A 59 -3.02 -23.56 11.16
CA ILE A 59 -1.89 -24.41 11.57
C ILE A 59 -1.54 -24.08 13.03
N GLU A 60 -1.87 -24.99 13.96
CA GLU A 60 -1.64 -24.78 15.39
C GLU A 60 -0.17 -24.96 15.79
N ASN A 61 0.59 -25.74 15.00
CA ASN A 61 2.00 -25.97 15.27
C ASN A 61 2.82 -24.69 15.04
N THR A 62 3.38 -24.16 16.13
CA THR A 62 4.22 -22.95 16.12
C THR A 62 5.45 -23.12 15.24
N SER A 63 6.15 -24.27 15.30
CA SER A 63 7.35 -24.52 14.50
C SER A 63 7.03 -24.53 13.01
N SER A 64 5.95 -25.18 12.60
CA SER A 64 5.49 -25.16 11.20
C SER A 64 5.09 -23.75 10.73
N THR A 65 4.44 -22.98 11.61
CA THR A 65 4.07 -21.59 11.33
C THR A 65 5.31 -20.71 11.13
N VAL A 66 6.29 -20.83 12.02
CA VAL A 66 7.55 -20.07 11.94
C VAL A 66 8.33 -20.47 10.69
N LEU A 67 8.43 -21.76 10.38
CA LEU A 67 9.10 -22.25 9.17
C LEU A 67 8.42 -21.71 7.90
N ALA A 68 7.09 -21.74 7.84
CA ALA A 68 6.33 -21.21 6.70
C ALA A 68 6.55 -19.70 6.53
N MET A 69 6.53 -18.92 7.61
CA MET A 69 6.76 -17.47 7.56
C MET A 69 8.22 -17.12 7.24
N ALA A 70 9.18 -17.90 7.74
CA ALA A 70 10.58 -17.75 7.37
C ALA A 70 10.81 -18.07 5.90
N GLY A 71 10.25 -19.17 5.41
CA GLY A 71 10.29 -19.54 3.99
C GLY A 71 9.65 -18.48 3.09
N TRP A 72 8.50 -17.94 3.50
CA TRP A 72 7.86 -16.81 2.81
C TRP A 72 8.75 -15.56 2.79
N PHE A 73 9.29 -15.14 3.93
CA PHE A 73 10.16 -13.97 3.98
C PHE A 73 11.43 -14.16 3.13
N ILE A 74 12.01 -15.35 3.14
CA ILE A 74 13.16 -15.65 2.30
C ILE A 74 12.78 -15.62 0.82
N GLY A 75 11.73 -16.35 0.43
CA GLY A 75 11.34 -16.52 -0.97
C GLY A 75 10.72 -15.28 -1.61
N SER A 76 9.87 -14.56 -0.87
CA SER A 76 9.14 -13.40 -1.39
C SER A 76 9.86 -12.08 -1.17
N SER A 77 10.94 -12.04 -0.36
CA SER A 77 11.63 -10.80 -0.03
C SER A 77 13.14 -10.84 -0.19
N ILE A 78 13.82 -11.78 0.49
CA ILE A 78 15.29 -11.86 0.43
C ILE A 78 15.75 -12.26 -0.97
N VAL A 79 15.22 -13.35 -1.53
CA VAL A 79 15.67 -13.88 -2.82
C VAL A 79 15.46 -12.88 -3.96
N PRO A 80 14.29 -12.22 -4.12
CA PRO A 80 14.10 -11.20 -5.14
C PRO A 80 15.12 -10.05 -5.04
N LEU A 81 15.42 -9.58 -3.82
CA LEU A 81 16.43 -8.53 -3.63
C LEU A 81 17.82 -8.99 -4.09
N PHE A 82 18.25 -10.20 -3.68
CA PHE A 82 19.55 -10.75 -4.12
C PHE A 82 19.62 -10.95 -5.62
N TYR A 83 18.52 -11.35 -6.26
CA TYR A 83 18.43 -11.53 -7.69
C TYR A 83 18.65 -10.20 -8.44
N VAL A 84 17.96 -9.13 -8.01
CA VAL A 84 18.10 -7.79 -8.61
C VAL A 84 19.52 -7.25 -8.44
N LEU A 85 20.12 -7.41 -7.26
CA LEU A 85 21.45 -6.85 -6.97
C LEU A 85 22.59 -7.57 -7.70
N ASN A 86 22.51 -8.89 -7.86
CA ASN A 86 23.61 -9.68 -8.43
C ASN A 86 23.40 -10.10 -9.87
N GLN A 87 22.20 -9.90 -10.43
CA GLN A 87 21.81 -10.34 -11.78
C GLN A 87 22.07 -11.85 -12.01
N LYS A 88 22.18 -12.62 -10.92
CA LYS A 88 22.49 -14.05 -10.91
C LYS A 88 21.49 -14.75 -10.00
N GLY A 89 20.72 -15.67 -10.58
CA GLY A 89 19.91 -16.61 -9.81
C GLY A 89 20.82 -17.67 -9.18
N TYR A 90 21.23 -17.48 -7.93
CA TYR A 90 22.09 -18.45 -7.23
C TYR A 90 21.35 -19.74 -6.83
N LEU A 91 20.02 -19.74 -6.87
CA LEU A 91 19.17 -20.87 -6.50
C LEU A 91 18.19 -21.13 -7.63
N GLY A 92 18.30 -22.28 -8.31
CA GLY A 92 17.38 -22.73 -9.36
C GLY A 92 16.00 -23.16 -8.84
N VAL A 93 15.58 -22.64 -7.69
CA VAL A 93 14.28 -22.88 -7.07
C VAL A 93 13.33 -21.80 -7.58
N ASP A 94 12.10 -22.19 -7.95
CA ASP A 94 11.06 -21.23 -8.28
C ASP A 94 10.46 -20.65 -7.00
N TRP A 95 10.92 -19.44 -6.64
CA TRP A 95 10.45 -18.70 -5.47
C TRP A 95 9.11 -17.99 -5.69
N GLY A 96 8.61 -17.96 -6.93
CA GLY A 96 7.31 -17.39 -7.28
C GLY A 96 6.12 -18.15 -6.69
N PHE A 97 6.36 -19.33 -6.11
CA PHE A 97 5.33 -20.14 -5.47
C PHE A 97 4.74 -19.52 -4.19
N LEU A 98 5.44 -18.56 -3.57
CA LEU A 98 4.98 -17.89 -2.36
C LEU A 98 4.59 -16.43 -2.67
N PRO A 99 3.27 -16.13 -2.80
CA PRO A 99 2.84 -14.78 -3.14
C PRO A 99 3.10 -13.81 -1.98
N LEU A 100 3.73 -12.67 -2.31
CA LEU A 100 4.07 -11.62 -1.34
C LEU A 100 2.86 -11.18 -0.49
N TYR A 101 1.77 -10.79 -1.14
CA TYR A 101 0.58 -10.24 -0.46
C TYR A 101 -0.17 -11.28 0.37
N ALA A 102 -0.15 -12.55 -0.04
CA ALA A 102 -0.72 -13.64 0.75
C ALA A 102 0.00 -13.78 2.08
N GLY A 103 1.33 -13.74 2.08
CA GLY A 103 2.09 -13.81 3.32
C GLY A 103 1.95 -12.56 4.19
N TYR A 104 1.78 -11.36 3.63
CA TYR A 104 1.43 -10.18 4.43
C TYR A 104 0.10 -10.36 5.18
N ILE A 105 -0.93 -10.92 4.52
CA ILE A 105 -2.24 -11.18 5.14
C ILE A 105 -2.11 -12.19 6.28
N VAL A 106 -1.40 -13.31 6.03
CA VAL A 106 -1.18 -14.35 7.04
C VAL A 106 -0.35 -13.81 8.21
N ALA A 107 0.75 -13.10 7.94
CA ALA A 107 1.60 -12.50 8.97
C ALA A 107 0.82 -11.49 9.82
N GLY A 108 0.02 -10.62 9.21
CA GLY A 108 -0.86 -9.69 9.92
C GLY A 108 -1.87 -10.41 10.81
N GLY A 109 -2.52 -11.46 10.30
CA GLY A 109 -3.42 -12.32 11.07
C GLY A 109 -2.74 -12.98 12.27
N LEU A 110 -1.54 -13.55 12.07
CA LEU A 110 -0.74 -14.17 13.13
C LEU A 110 -0.36 -13.15 14.21
N ILE A 111 0.12 -11.97 13.83
CA ILE A 111 0.44 -10.88 14.76
C ILE A 111 -0.81 -10.45 15.54
N TYR A 112 -1.95 -10.32 14.87
CA TYR A 112 -3.18 -9.87 15.52
C TYR A 112 -3.68 -10.87 16.58
N HIS A 113 -3.72 -12.15 16.25
CA HIS A 113 -4.34 -13.18 17.09
C HIS A 113 -3.37 -13.86 18.07
N ARG A 114 -2.12 -14.10 17.69
CA ARG A 114 -1.18 -14.90 18.48
C ARG A 114 -0.19 -14.05 19.28
N VAL A 115 0.08 -12.82 18.84
CA VAL A 115 1.05 -11.94 19.49
C VAL A 115 0.34 -11.01 20.48
N ARG A 116 0.72 -11.14 21.76
CA ARG A 116 0.27 -10.23 22.82
C ARG A 116 1.08 -8.94 22.78
N SER A 117 0.39 -7.81 22.86
CA SER A 117 1.03 -6.50 22.95
C SER A 117 1.70 -6.33 24.31
N SER A 118 3.03 -6.20 24.33
CA SER A 118 3.82 -5.82 25.52
C SER A 118 4.62 -4.56 25.23
N ASP A 119 5.05 -3.83 26.27
CA ASP A 119 5.88 -2.63 26.07
C ASP A 119 7.21 -2.97 25.41
N ALA A 120 7.85 -4.08 25.79
CA ALA A 120 9.07 -4.56 25.16
C ALA A 120 8.88 -4.83 23.65
N LEU A 121 7.77 -5.45 23.26
CA LEU A 121 7.47 -5.71 21.86
C LEU A 121 7.21 -4.42 21.08
N VAL A 122 6.48 -3.47 21.67
CA VAL A 122 6.21 -2.17 21.04
C VAL A 122 7.50 -1.37 20.86
N SER A 123 8.38 -1.37 21.86
CA SER A 123 9.70 -0.74 21.75
C SER A 123 10.57 -1.41 20.69
N LEU A 124 10.60 -2.74 20.65
CA LEU A 124 11.32 -3.47 19.60
C LEU A 124 10.77 -3.13 18.21
N ALA A 125 9.45 -3.13 18.04
CA ALA A 125 8.80 -2.74 16.79
C ALA A 125 9.12 -1.29 16.41
N ALA A 126 9.20 -0.37 17.37
CA ALA A 126 9.58 1.03 17.11
C ALA A 126 11.01 1.14 16.58
N VAL A 127 11.95 0.43 17.22
CA VAL A 127 13.35 0.40 16.79
C VAL A 127 13.48 -0.28 15.42
N THR A 128 12.87 -1.45 15.23
CA THR A 128 12.88 -2.16 13.94
C THR A 128 12.28 -1.31 12.84
N TRP A 129 11.16 -0.65 13.10
CA TRP A 129 10.54 0.28 12.15
C TRP A 129 11.48 1.43 11.79
N ALA A 130 12.04 2.13 12.77
CA ALA A 130 12.92 3.26 12.54
C ALA A 130 14.18 2.86 11.76
N VAL A 131 14.80 1.74 12.13
CA VAL A 131 15.97 1.18 11.44
C VAL A 131 15.61 0.80 10.00
N CYS A 132 14.51 0.09 9.78
CA CYS A 132 14.14 -0.36 8.44
C CYS A 132 13.74 0.79 7.52
N VAL A 133 12.97 1.77 8.01
CA VAL A 133 12.60 2.96 7.21
C VAL A 133 13.84 3.78 6.87
N SER A 134 14.75 3.97 7.82
CA SER A 134 16.02 4.67 7.59
C SER A 134 16.90 3.91 6.60
N ALA A 135 17.01 2.59 6.73
CA ALA A 135 17.74 1.74 5.81
C ALA A 135 17.16 1.79 4.40
N THR A 136 15.83 1.69 4.25
CA THR A 136 15.16 1.86 2.96
C THR A 136 15.49 3.21 2.33
N ALA A 137 15.39 4.32 3.07
CA ALA A 137 15.69 5.64 2.54
C ALA A 137 17.17 5.78 2.12
N LEU A 138 18.10 5.40 3.00
CA LEU A 138 19.53 5.52 2.76
C LEU A 138 20.02 4.62 1.63
N LEU A 139 19.59 3.34 1.61
CA LEU A 139 20.01 2.38 0.58
C LEU A 139 19.40 2.73 -0.78
N THR A 140 18.13 3.16 -0.83
CA THR A 140 17.50 3.63 -2.08
C THR A 140 18.26 4.84 -2.63
N TRP A 141 18.61 5.80 -1.78
CA TRP A 141 19.36 6.98 -2.17
C TRP A 141 20.77 6.64 -2.68
N GLN A 142 21.52 5.85 -1.92
CA GLN A 142 22.87 5.42 -2.29
C GLN A 142 22.88 4.60 -3.58
N TYR A 143 21.92 3.68 -3.72
CA TYR A 143 21.82 2.83 -4.91
C TYR A 143 21.45 3.67 -6.14
N SER A 144 20.48 4.59 -6.02
CA SER A 144 20.12 5.51 -7.10
C SER A 144 21.30 6.35 -7.58
N ILE A 145 22.15 6.83 -6.66
CA ILE A 145 23.39 7.53 -7.03
C ILE A 145 24.34 6.61 -7.78
N SER A 146 24.50 5.37 -7.32
CA SER A 146 25.45 4.41 -7.92
C SER A 146 25.07 3.99 -9.34
N VAL A 147 23.77 3.87 -9.64
CA VAL A 147 23.26 3.49 -10.97
C VAL A 147 22.95 4.72 -11.84
N GLY A 148 23.08 5.94 -11.30
CA GLY A 148 22.95 7.21 -12.03
C GLY A 148 21.52 7.62 -12.38
N HIS A 149 20.52 6.94 -11.85
CA HIS A 149 19.09 7.28 -12.00
C HIS A 149 18.31 6.85 -10.76
N ALA A 150 17.10 7.40 -10.59
CA ALA A 150 16.23 7.02 -9.49
C ALA A 150 15.84 5.54 -9.62
N ASP A 151 16.18 4.75 -8.61
CA ASP A 151 15.93 3.31 -8.58
C ASP A 151 15.32 2.91 -7.23
N GLU A 152 14.19 2.19 -7.30
CA GLU A 152 13.35 1.84 -6.15
C GLU A 152 13.65 0.45 -5.57
N THR A 153 14.77 -0.20 -5.92
CA THR A 153 15.08 -1.58 -5.53
C THR A 153 14.93 -1.86 -4.03
N PHE A 154 15.30 -0.92 -3.16
CA PHE A 154 15.15 -1.06 -1.70
C PHE A 154 13.81 -0.54 -1.16
N TYR A 155 13.01 0.13 -2.00
CA TYR A 155 11.72 0.75 -1.69
C TYR A 155 10.50 -0.08 -2.14
N VAL A 156 10.68 -1.05 -3.04
CA VAL A 156 9.59 -1.96 -3.47
C VAL A 156 9.00 -2.77 -2.30
N TYR A 157 7.73 -3.18 -2.42
CA TYR A 157 7.00 -3.88 -1.36
C TYR A 157 7.57 -5.25 -0.95
N SER A 158 8.36 -5.87 -1.83
CA SER A 158 9.08 -7.11 -1.56
C SER A 158 10.39 -6.88 -0.81
N SER A 159 10.88 -5.64 -0.71
CA SER A 159 12.13 -5.35 0.00
C SER A 159 12.03 -5.84 1.45
N PRO A 160 13.04 -6.57 1.96
CA PRO A 160 13.02 -7.10 3.33
C PRO A 160 12.89 -5.97 4.37
N PHE A 161 13.47 -4.81 4.11
CA PHE A 161 13.32 -3.63 4.97
C PHE A 161 11.87 -3.12 4.98
N VAL A 162 11.23 -3.05 3.81
CA VAL A 162 9.83 -2.63 3.69
C VAL A 162 8.89 -3.61 4.38
N VAL A 163 9.15 -4.91 4.24
CA VAL A 163 8.36 -5.98 4.90
C VAL A 163 8.46 -5.87 6.42
N LEU A 164 9.68 -5.77 6.96
CA LEU A 164 9.90 -5.63 8.40
C LEU A 164 9.33 -4.31 8.93
N ALA A 165 9.45 -3.21 8.18
CA ALA A 165 8.84 -1.93 8.52
C ALA A 165 7.31 -2.03 8.53
N ALA A 166 6.68 -2.72 7.57
CA ALA A 166 5.23 -2.89 7.51
C ALA A 166 4.70 -3.74 8.69
N LEU A 167 5.34 -4.87 9.00
CA LEU A 167 4.97 -5.71 10.15
C LEU A 167 5.14 -4.96 11.47
N SER A 168 6.24 -4.21 11.62
CA SER A 168 6.49 -3.38 12.79
C SER A 168 5.47 -2.25 12.91
N SER A 169 5.14 -1.58 11.79
CA SER A 169 4.10 -0.55 11.73
C SER A 169 2.76 -1.09 12.19
N PHE A 170 2.40 -2.30 11.79
CA PHE A 170 1.14 -2.94 12.21
C PHE A 170 1.07 -3.12 13.74
N ILE A 171 2.17 -3.57 14.37
CA ILE A 171 2.26 -3.69 15.84
C ILE A 171 2.14 -2.31 16.50
N LEU A 172 2.86 -1.31 16.00
CA LEU A 172 2.85 0.05 16.54
C LEU A 172 1.47 0.70 16.43
N LEU A 173 0.84 0.63 15.26
CA LEU A 173 -0.49 1.19 15.02
C LEU A 173 -1.55 0.49 15.87
N ARG A 174 -1.47 -0.83 16.05
CA ARG A 174 -2.35 -1.57 16.96
C ARG A 174 -2.18 -1.10 18.40
N ALA A 175 -0.94 -0.97 18.86
CA ALA A 175 -0.65 -0.49 20.22
C ALA A 175 -1.15 0.95 20.43
N LEU A 176 -0.90 1.84 19.45
CA LEU A 176 -1.36 3.23 19.45
C LEU A 176 -2.89 3.32 19.49
N PHE A 177 -3.57 2.52 18.68
CA PHE A 177 -5.03 2.49 18.63
C PHE A 177 -5.61 2.05 19.97
N ASN A 178 -5.08 0.98 20.56
CA ASN A 178 -5.56 0.46 21.84
C ASN A 178 -5.27 1.39 23.02
N ARG A 179 -4.13 2.07 23.04
CA ARG A 179 -3.69 2.90 24.18
C ARG A 179 -4.23 4.33 24.13
N VAL A 180 -4.29 4.92 22.94
CA VAL A 180 -4.54 6.35 22.74
C VAL A 180 -5.91 6.58 22.11
N PHE A 181 -6.16 5.97 20.95
CA PHE A 181 -7.35 6.31 20.16
C PHE A 181 -8.66 5.81 20.77
N LEU A 182 -8.66 4.65 21.44
CA LEU A 182 -9.84 4.17 22.16
C LEU A 182 -10.22 5.01 23.38
N LYS A 183 -9.27 5.74 23.99
CA LYS A 183 -9.54 6.53 25.21
C LYS A 183 -10.19 7.88 24.94
N SER A 184 -10.07 8.42 23.73
CA SER A 184 -10.62 9.73 23.35
C SER A 184 -11.79 9.59 22.38
N GLY A 185 -13.00 9.89 22.85
CA GLY A 185 -14.21 9.85 22.02
C GLY A 185 -14.15 10.78 20.80
N ARG A 186 -13.47 11.93 20.93
CA ARG A 186 -13.28 12.89 19.82
C ARG A 186 -12.36 12.32 18.74
N ILE A 187 -11.20 11.78 19.14
CA ILE A 187 -10.24 11.20 18.18
C ILE A 187 -10.85 9.99 17.49
N ARG A 188 -11.52 9.11 18.24
CA ARG A 188 -12.25 7.97 17.68
C ARG A 188 -13.27 8.40 16.64
N SER A 189 -14.09 9.41 16.95
CA SER A 189 -15.12 9.91 16.02
C SER A 189 -14.50 10.51 14.75
N PHE A 190 -13.40 11.26 14.89
CA PHE A 190 -12.64 11.79 13.75
C PHE A 190 -12.06 10.68 12.88
N LEU A 191 -11.43 9.65 13.47
CA LEU A 191 -10.88 8.53 12.71
C LEU A 191 -11.95 7.72 11.98
N ILE A 192 -13.12 7.51 12.60
CA ILE A 192 -14.25 6.88 11.93
C ILE A 192 -14.72 7.74 10.75
N TRP A 193 -14.84 9.05 10.93
CA TRP A 193 -15.22 9.96 9.86
C TRP A 193 -14.19 9.98 8.71
N ALA A 194 -12.90 10.09 9.03
CA ALA A 194 -11.82 10.08 8.04
C ALA A 194 -11.74 8.73 7.30
N GLY A 195 -11.97 7.62 8.00
CA GLY A 195 -12.05 6.29 7.42
C GLY A 195 -13.12 6.17 6.33
N LYS A 196 -14.24 6.90 6.47
CA LYS A 196 -15.30 6.93 5.45
C LYS A 196 -14.90 7.65 4.17
N LEU A 197 -13.96 8.59 4.24
CA LEU A 197 -13.46 9.30 3.07
C LEU A 197 -12.32 8.54 2.39
N ASN A 198 -11.61 7.66 3.12
CA ASN A 198 -10.36 7.06 2.68
C ASN A 198 -10.47 6.32 1.34
N PHE A 199 -11.49 5.47 1.16
CA PHE A 199 -11.65 4.72 -0.08
C PHE A 199 -12.00 5.63 -1.27
N GLY A 200 -12.84 6.65 -1.04
CA GLY A 200 -13.10 7.67 -2.05
C GLY A 200 -11.85 8.44 -2.42
N VAL A 201 -11.08 8.91 -1.44
CA VAL A 201 -9.83 9.64 -1.68
C VAL A 201 -8.85 8.80 -2.48
N TYR A 202 -8.70 7.51 -2.14
CA TYR A 202 -7.88 6.57 -2.90
C TYR A 202 -8.27 6.50 -4.39
N LEU A 203 -9.55 6.59 -4.73
CA LEU A 203 -10.00 6.53 -6.13
C LEU A 203 -9.72 7.82 -6.90
N VAL A 204 -9.79 8.99 -6.24
CA VAL A 204 -9.83 10.29 -6.94
C VAL A 204 -8.51 11.07 -6.84
N HIS A 205 -7.64 10.78 -5.86
CA HIS A 205 -6.46 11.60 -5.62
C HIS A 205 -5.50 11.70 -6.82
N VAL A 206 -5.40 10.68 -7.68
CA VAL A 206 -4.58 10.76 -8.89
C VAL A 206 -5.21 11.65 -9.96
N LEU A 207 -6.54 11.71 -10.07
CA LEU A 207 -7.19 12.72 -10.94
C LEU A 207 -6.95 14.13 -10.42
N VAL A 208 -7.02 14.33 -9.10
CA VAL A 208 -6.67 15.63 -8.49
C VAL A 208 -5.21 15.97 -8.77
N MET A 209 -4.30 14.99 -8.65
CA MET A 209 -2.89 15.18 -8.98
C MET A 209 -2.68 15.55 -10.45
N PHE A 210 -3.34 14.88 -11.39
CA PHE A 210 -3.29 15.24 -12.82
C PHE A 210 -3.83 16.65 -13.07
N TRP A 211 -4.92 17.04 -12.40
CA TRP A 211 -5.45 18.39 -12.49
C TRP A 211 -4.46 19.42 -11.96
N PHE A 212 -3.81 19.17 -10.82
CA PHE A 212 -2.75 20.04 -10.29
C PHE A 212 -1.60 20.19 -11.28
N ASP A 213 -1.14 19.09 -11.87
CA ASP A 213 -0.03 19.05 -12.83
C ASP A 213 -0.32 19.86 -14.10
N ILE A 214 -1.51 19.67 -14.71
CA ILE A 214 -1.93 20.45 -15.90
C ILE A 214 -2.05 21.96 -15.60
N ASN A 215 -2.36 22.33 -14.35
CA ASN A 215 -2.42 23.73 -13.91
C ASN A 215 -1.05 24.26 -13.43
N GLY A 216 0.04 23.51 -13.63
CA GLY A 216 1.40 23.92 -13.26
C GLY A 216 1.70 23.88 -11.75
N ILE A 217 0.82 23.31 -10.94
CA ILE A 217 1.02 23.13 -9.50
C ILE A 217 1.84 21.86 -9.29
N SER A 218 3.16 21.99 -9.43
CA SER A 218 4.14 20.92 -9.22
C SER A 218 4.91 21.10 -7.90
N TYR A 219 5.86 20.20 -7.60
CA TYR A 219 6.74 20.34 -6.43
C TYR A 219 7.89 21.35 -6.63
N ASN A 220 7.97 22.03 -7.79
CA ASN A 220 9.12 22.88 -8.17
C ASN A 220 9.10 24.31 -7.60
N PHE A 221 8.20 24.64 -6.66
CA PHE A 221 8.10 26.00 -6.10
C PHE A 221 9.02 26.25 -4.89
N THR A 222 9.59 25.20 -4.28
CA THR A 222 10.51 25.32 -3.13
C THR A 222 11.38 24.07 -2.99
N THR A 223 12.05 23.88 -1.85
CA THR A 223 12.81 22.66 -1.56
C THR A 223 11.89 21.43 -1.53
N PRO A 224 12.29 20.28 -2.11
CA PRO A 224 11.43 19.07 -2.12
C PRO A 224 10.92 18.64 -0.74
N TRP A 225 11.72 18.88 0.31
CA TRP A 225 11.37 18.62 1.71
C TRP A 225 10.13 19.36 2.19
N LEU A 226 9.86 20.55 1.65
CA LEU A 226 8.66 21.33 1.95
C LEU A 226 7.60 21.19 0.85
N ALA A 227 8.03 21.19 -0.41
CA ALA A 227 7.15 21.15 -1.55
C ALA A 227 6.31 19.87 -1.59
N ILE A 228 6.92 18.71 -1.35
CA ILE A 228 6.24 17.41 -1.42
C ILE A 228 5.17 17.29 -0.31
N PRO A 229 5.46 17.56 0.99
CA PRO A 229 4.42 17.52 2.02
C PRO A 229 3.29 18.52 1.78
N LEU A 230 3.61 19.76 1.38
CA LEU A 230 2.60 20.79 1.13
C LEU A 230 1.67 20.40 -0.03
N THR A 231 2.25 19.95 -1.14
CA THR A 231 1.47 19.48 -2.30
C THR A 231 0.62 18.27 -1.95
N SER A 232 1.16 17.33 -1.16
CA SER A 232 0.44 16.15 -0.69
C SER A 232 -0.76 16.51 0.19
N ILE A 233 -0.59 17.46 1.12
CA ILE A 233 -1.67 17.96 1.98
C ILE A 233 -2.74 18.68 1.14
N ALA A 234 -2.34 19.47 0.15
CA ALA A 234 -3.25 20.14 -0.77
C ALA A 234 -4.08 19.13 -1.58
N ILE A 235 -3.43 18.11 -2.18
CA ILE A 235 -4.11 17.04 -2.92
C ILE A 235 -5.05 16.26 -2.01
N LEU A 236 -4.61 15.89 -0.80
CA LEU A 236 -5.43 15.16 0.17
C LEU A 236 -6.67 15.97 0.57
N THR A 237 -6.51 17.26 0.83
CA THR A 237 -7.60 18.16 1.23
C THR A 237 -8.59 18.35 0.10
N ALA A 238 -8.12 18.62 -1.12
CA ALA A 238 -8.96 18.76 -2.31
C ALA A 238 -9.70 17.46 -2.63
N SER A 239 -9.02 16.32 -2.54
CA SER A 239 -9.62 14.99 -2.73
C SER A 239 -10.68 14.71 -1.68
N GLY A 240 -10.39 14.97 -0.41
CA GLY A 240 -11.34 14.78 0.70
C GLY A 240 -12.58 15.66 0.56
N ALA A 241 -12.40 16.93 0.19
CA ALA A 241 -13.50 17.86 -0.07
C ALA A 241 -14.37 17.38 -1.24
N MET A 242 -13.76 16.98 -2.35
CA MET A 242 -14.48 16.45 -3.51
C MET A 242 -15.25 15.17 -3.16
N VAL A 243 -14.62 14.22 -2.48
CA VAL A 243 -15.26 12.97 -2.04
C VAL A 243 -16.44 13.26 -1.12
N TYR A 244 -16.27 14.18 -0.16
CA TYR A 244 -17.34 14.59 0.74
C TYR A 244 -18.54 15.19 -0.01
N LEU A 245 -18.31 15.99 -1.06
CA LEU A 245 -19.37 16.53 -1.92
C LEU A 245 -20.03 15.44 -2.76
N LEU A 246 -19.26 14.55 -3.38
CA LEU A 246 -19.78 13.44 -4.20
C LEU A 246 -20.64 12.48 -3.36
N GLN A 247 -20.26 12.23 -2.10
CA GLN A 247 -21.02 11.37 -1.18
C GLN A 247 -22.38 11.95 -0.77
N LYS A 248 -22.64 13.26 -0.99
CA LYS A 248 -23.96 13.86 -0.76
C LYS A 248 -24.96 13.57 -1.89
N ILE A 249 -24.50 13.13 -3.06
CA ILE A 249 -25.34 12.86 -4.21
C ILE A 249 -25.80 11.38 -4.13
N PRO A 250 -27.12 11.09 -4.05
CA PRO A 250 -27.64 9.75 -3.75
C PRO A 250 -27.14 8.63 -4.67
N PHE A 251 -27.05 8.91 -5.98
CA PHE A 251 -26.59 7.94 -6.98
C PHE A 251 -25.07 7.79 -7.02
N VAL A 252 -24.32 8.87 -6.75
CA VAL A 252 -22.85 8.88 -6.83
C VAL A 252 -22.21 8.24 -5.60
N ARG A 253 -22.89 8.28 -4.44
CA ARG A 253 -22.43 7.62 -3.21
C ARG A 253 -22.19 6.11 -3.38
N GLN A 254 -22.88 5.46 -4.32
CA GLN A 254 -22.65 4.03 -4.62
C GLN A 254 -21.31 3.77 -5.31
N VAL A 255 -20.79 4.77 -6.02
CA VAL A 255 -19.52 4.73 -6.76
C VAL A 255 -18.36 5.23 -5.90
N VAL A 256 -18.67 6.06 -4.89
CA VAL A 256 -17.72 6.61 -3.91
C VAL A 256 -18.17 6.23 -2.50
N PRO A 257 -18.06 4.93 -2.13
CA PRO A 257 -18.62 4.48 -0.87
C PRO A 257 -17.95 5.17 0.32
N ALA A 258 -18.79 5.45 1.30
CA ALA A 258 -18.42 5.94 2.62
C ALA A 258 -18.16 4.78 3.57
#